data_AF-A6J598-F1
#
_entry.id   AF-A6J598-F1
#
_cell.length_a   1.000
_cell.length_b   1.000
_cell.length_c   1.000
_cell.angle_alpha   90.00
_cell.angle_beta   90.00
_cell.angle_gamma   90.00
#
_symmetry.space_group_name_H-M   'P 1'
#
loop_
_entity.id
_entity.type
_entity.pdbx_description
1 polymer ?
#
loop_
_entity_poly.entity_id
_entity_poly.type
_entity_poly.pdbx_seq_one_letter_code
_entity_poly.pdbx_strand_id
1 'polypeptide(L)'
;MLWLALGPFRAMENQVLVIRIKIPNSGAVDWTVHSGPQLLFRDVLDVIGQVLPEATTTAFEYEDEDGDRITVRSDEEMKAMLSYYYSTVMEQQVNGQLIEPLQIFPRVTADTVV
;
A
#
# COMPACT_ATOMS: atom_id res chain seq x y z
N MET A 1 -15.77 -36.16 -8.70
CA MET A 1 -14.71 -35.49 -7.93
C MET A 1 -14.67 -34.03 -8.37
N LEU A 2 -15.44 -33.18 -7.69
CA LEU A 2 -15.65 -31.77 -8.04
C LEU A 2 -15.08 -30.91 -6.90
N TRP A 3 -13.77 -30.65 -6.90
CA TRP A 3 -13.07 -29.93 -5.84
C TRP A 3 -11.96 -29.00 -6.38
N LEU A 4 -12.22 -28.23 -7.44
CA LEU A 4 -11.24 -27.26 -7.97
C LEU A 4 -11.82 -25.88 -8.34
N ALA A 5 -13.05 -25.55 -7.93
CA ALA A 5 -13.71 -24.29 -8.31
C ALA A 5 -13.74 -23.22 -7.20
N LEU A 6 -12.92 -23.37 -6.16
CA LEU A 6 -12.70 -22.32 -5.15
C LEU A 6 -11.24 -21.90 -5.26
N GLY A 7 -10.96 -21.01 -6.20
CA GLY A 7 -9.64 -20.43 -6.35
C GLY A 7 -9.19 -19.68 -5.08
N PRO A 8 -7.88 -19.47 -4.91
CA PRO A 8 -7.29 -18.79 -3.75
C PRO A 8 -7.81 -17.36 -3.52
N PHE A 9 -8.50 -16.78 -4.51
CA PHE A 9 -9.12 -15.46 -4.46
C PHE A 9 -10.08 -15.24 -3.26
N ARG A 10 -10.75 -16.29 -2.76
CA ARG A 10 -11.62 -16.17 -1.57
C ARG A 10 -10.88 -16.10 -0.23
N ALA A 11 -9.62 -16.55 -0.17
CA ALA A 11 -8.84 -16.50 1.06
C ALA A 11 -8.37 -15.09 1.42
N MET A 12 -8.29 -14.19 0.42
CA MET A 12 -7.89 -12.81 0.62
C MET A 12 -9.00 -11.90 1.15
N GLU A 13 -10.26 -12.33 1.20
CA GLU A 13 -11.37 -11.54 1.77
C GLU A 13 -11.20 -11.26 3.27
N ASN A 14 -10.27 -11.95 3.96
CA ASN A 14 -9.97 -11.77 5.38
C ASN A 14 -8.52 -11.36 5.69
N GLN A 15 -7.68 -11.09 4.69
CA GLN A 15 -6.34 -10.58 4.98
C GLN A 15 -6.39 -9.09 5.26
N VAL A 16 -6.02 -8.74 6.48
CA VAL A 16 -5.86 -7.35 6.90
C VAL A 16 -4.69 -6.75 6.13
N LEU A 17 -4.98 -5.72 5.32
CA LEU A 17 -3.95 -4.93 4.66
C LEU A 17 -3.31 -4.00 5.69
N VAL A 18 -1.99 -4.05 5.79
CA VAL A 18 -1.18 -3.13 6.58
C VAL A 18 -0.31 -2.32 5.63
N ILE A 19 -0.44 -1.00 5.69
CA ILE A 19 0.35 -0.05 4.90
C ILE A 19 1.37 0.61 5.84
N ARG A 20 2.65 0.48 5.50
CA ARG A 20 3.76 1.10 6.23
C ARG A 20 4.17 2.40 5.55
N ILE A 21 3.82 3.52 6.17
CA ILE A 21 4.14 4.86 5.69
C ILE A 21 5.54 5.22 6.19
N LYS A 22 6.49 5.38 5.25
CA LYS A 22 7.87 5.77 5.56
C LYS A 22 7.96 7.28 5.73
N ILE A 23 8.27 7.72 6.94
CA ILE A 23 8.39 9.14 7.27
C ILE A 23 9.84 9.57 7.09
N PRO A 24 10.13 10.58 6.26
CA PRO A 24 11.49 11.11 6.12
C PRO A 24 12.07 11.46 7.50
N ASN A 25 13.25 10.92 7.81
CA ASN A 25 14.01 11.17 9.04
C ASN A 25 13.34 10.80 10.38
N SER A 26 12.12 10.22 10.37
CA SER A 26 11.35 9.96 11.60
C SER A 26 10.87 8.51 11.76
N GLY A 27 11.26 7.62 10.85
CA GLY A 27 10.94 6.18 10.92
C GLY A 27 9.75 5.80 10.05
N ALA A 28 8.84 4.99 10.58
CA ALA A 28 7.68 4.51 9.83
C ALA A 28 6.44 4.37 10.73
N VAL A 29 5.26 4.53 10.15
CA VAL A 29 3.98 4.31 10.81
C VAL A 29 3.22 3.21 10.07
N ASP A 30 2.75 2.22 10.80
CA ASP A 30 1.94 1.12 10.26
C ASP A 30 0.46 1.45 10.42
N TRP A 31 -0.22 1.64 9.29
CA TRP A 31 -1.66 1.84 9.22
C TRP A 31 -2.36 0.53 8.85
N THR A 32 -3.20 0.05 9.76
CA THR A 32 -4.09 -1.09 9.50
C THR A 32 -5.33 -0.62 8.75
N VAL A 33 -5.52 -1.10 7.52
CA VAL A 33 -6.65 -0.73 6.68
C VAL A 33 -7.85 -1.58 7.08
N HIS A 34 -8.87 -0.92 7.63
CA HIS A 34 -10.13 -1.55 8.06
C HIS A 34 -11.29 -1.35 7.07
N SER A 35 -11.05 -0.65 5.96
CA SER A 35 -12.09 -0.23 5.02
C SER A 35 -12.74 -1.43 4.31
N GLY A 36 -14.02 -1.27 3.98
CA GLY A 36 -14.79 -2.19 3.13
C GLY A 36 -14.25 -2.28 1.69
N PRO A 37 -15.05 -2.72 0.70
CA PRO A 37 -14.57 -3.44 -0.48
C PRO A 37 -13.57 -2.73 -1.41
N GLN A 38 -13.22 -1.45 -1.21
CA GLN A 38 -12.19 -0.78 -2.00
C GLN A 38 -11.50 0.34 -1.22
N LEU A 39 -10.17 0.26 -1.09
CA LEU A 39 -9.31 1.36 -0.63
C LEU A 39 -9.11 2.36 -1.77
N LEU A 40 -9.41 3.64 -1.54
CA LEU A 40 -9.27 4.70 -2.54
C LEU A 40 -7.92 5.42 -2.38
N PHE A 41 -7.45 6.04 -3.47
CA PHE A 41 -6.25 6.87 -3.46
C PHE A 41 -6.35 8.00 -2.44
N ARG A 42 -7.53 8.63 -2.36
CA ARG A 42 -7.77 9.75 -1.44
C ARG A 42 -7.67 9.34 0.02
N ASP A 43 -8.13 8.15 0.38
CA ASP A 43 -8.06 7.63 1.76
C ASP A 43 -6.60 7.56 2.23
N VAL A 44 -5.70 7.11 1.35
CA VAL A 44 -4.26 7.04 1.65
C VAL A 44 -3.68 8.45 1.85
N LEU A 45 -4.03 9.42 1.00
CA LEU A 45 -3.57 10.80 1.17
C LEU A 45 -4.08 11.42 2.48
N ASP A 46 -5.33 11.16 2.87
CA ASP A 46 -5.90 11.70 4.10
C ASP A 46 -5.22 11.10 5.35
N VAL A 47 -4.79 9.84 5.31
CA VAL A 47 -3.97 9.24 6.39
C VAL A 47 -2.55 9.78 6.37
N ILE A 48 -1.92 9.93 5.20
CA ILE A 48 -0.58 10.54 5.10
C ILE A 48 -0.61 11.95 5.66
N GLY A 49 -1.64 12.76 5.37
CA GLY A 49 -1.77 14.12 5.90
C GLY A 49 -1.91 14.18 7.42
N GLN A 50 -2.43 13.12 8.06
CA GLN A 50 -2.44 13.01 9.53
C GLN A 50 -1.08 12.63 10.11
N VAL A 51 -0.32 11.81 9.37
CA VAL A 51 1.03 11.36 9.76
C VAL A 51 2.10 12.44 9.50
N LEU A 52 1.91 13.24 8.47
CA LEU A 52 2.79 14.32 8.02
C LEU A 52 2.01 15.65 7.96
N PRO A 53 1.56 16.20 9.09
CA PRO A 53 0.72 17.41 9.11
C PRO A 53 1.45 18.67 8.62
N GLU A 54 2.79 18.68 8.74
CA GLU A 54 3.64 19.81 8.33
C GLU A 54 3.98 19.80 6.82
N ALA A 55 3.46 18.83 6.06
CA ALA A 55 3.82 18.64 4.66
C ALA A 55 2.59 18.35 3.80
N THR A 56 2.45 19.09 2.71
CA THR A 56 1.47 18.78 1.68
C THR A 56 1.93 17.54 0.90
N THR A 57 1.11 16.48 0.89
CA THR A 57 1.34 15.29 0.08
C THR A 57 0.26 15.16 -0.97
N THR A 58 0.65 15.12 -2.25
CA THR A 58 -0.29 14.98 -3.39
C THR A 58 -0.11 13.66 -4.15
N ALA A 59 0.92 12.90 -3.80
CA ALA A 59 1.23 11.60 -4.38
C ALA A 59 2.12 10.82 -3.39
N PHE A 60 2.27 9.52 -3.60
CA PHE A 60 3.22 8.69 -2.86
C PHE A 60 3.81 7.65 -3.80
N GLU A 61 4.87 6.98 -3.35
CA GLU A 61 5.59 5.96 -4.12
C GLU A 61 5.58 4.63 -3.39
N TYR A 62 5.74 3.54 -4.13
CA TYR A 62 6.06 2.20 -3.62
C TYR A 62 7.29 1.66 -4.36
N GLU A 63 7.90 0.60 -3.83
CA GLU A 63 8.98 -0.14 -4.53
C GLU A 63 8.37 -1.33 -5.27
N ASP A 64 8.76 -1.52 -6.52
CA ASP A 64 8.45 -2.74 -7.26
C ASP A 64 9.52 -3.84 -7.05
N GLU A 65 9.50 -4.89 -7.87
CA GLU A 65 10.42 -6.03 -7.75
C GLU A 65 11.88 -5.70 -8.08
N ASP A 66 12.10 -4.66 -8.89
CA ASP A 66 13.44 -4.17 -9.26
C ASP A 66 13.96 -3.12 -8.27
N GLY A 67 13.12 -2.70 -7.31
CA GLY A 67 13.42 -1.65 -6.33
C GLY A 67 13.17 -0.23 -6.87
N ASP A 68 12.45 -0.10 -7.99
CA ASP A 68 12.14 1.19 -8.59
C ASP A 68 10.99 1.89 -7.86
N ARG A 69 11.12 3.22 -7.73
CA ARG A 69 10.10 4.08 -7.10
C ARG A 69 8.96 4.34 -8.07
N ILE A 70 7.85 3.61 -7.92
CA ILE A 70 6.65 3.81 -8.74
C ILE A 70 5.70 4.79 -8.05
N THR A 71 5.39 5.90 -8.71
CA THR A 71 4.48 6.92 -8.17
C THR A 71 3.01 6.56 -8.37
N VAL A 72 2.19 6.80 -7.34
CA VAL A 72 0.73 6.69 -7.35
C VAL A 72 0.11 8.07 -7.19
N ARG A 73 -0.78 8.44 -8.13
CA ARG A 73 -1.49 9.73 -8.21
C ARG A 73 -3.00 9.57 -8.45
N SER A 74 -3.50 8.34 -8.57
CA SER A 74 -4.89 8.05 -8.97
C SER A 74 -5.37 6.69 -8.46
N ASP A 75 -6.69 6.48 -8.49
CA ASP A 75 -7.30 5.19 -8.15
C ASP A 75 -6.92 4.05 -9.12
N GLU A 76 -6.54 4.38 -10.35
CA GLU A 76 -6.06 3.39 -11.32
C GLU A 76 -4.67 2.87 -10.93
N GLU A 77 -3.75 3.78 -10.59
CA GLU A 77 -2.42 3.43 -10.09
C GLU A 77 -2.51 2.73 -8.73
N MET A 78 -3.49 3.08 -7.89
CA MET A 78 -3.79 2.33 -6.65
C MET A 78 -4.13 0.88 -6.92
N LYS A 79 -4.99 0.61 -7.91
CA LYS A 79 -5.34 -0.77 -8.29
C LYS A 79 -4.11 -1.53 -8.78
N ALA A 80 -3.25 -0.89 -9.55
CA ALA A 80 -2.00 -1.50 -10.00
C ALA A 80 -1.09 -1.85 -8.82
N MET A 81 -0.85 -0.90 -7.91
CA MET A 81 -0.05 -1.11 -6.69
C MET A 81 -0.61 -2.24 -5.82
N LEU A 82 -1.92 -2.25 -5.56
CA LEU A 82 -2.56 -3.30 -4.76
C LEU A 82 -2.48 -4.67 -5.44
N SER A 83 -2.67 -4.71 -6.77
CA SER A 83 -2.57 -5.97 -7.53
C SER A 83 -1.15 -6.55 -7.47
N TYR A 84 -0.13 -5.70 -7.57
CA TYR A 84 1.26 -6.06 -7.37
C TYR A 84 1.47 -6.62 -5.95
N TYR A 85 1.12 -5.85 -4.92
CA TYR A 85 1.31 -6.24 -3.53
C TYR A 85 0.66 -7.60 -3.22
N TYR A 86 -0.59 -7.80 -3.64
CA TYR A 86 -1.28 -9.06 -3.38
C TYR A 86 -0.66 -10.26 -4.12
N SER A 87 -0.12 -10.04 -5.32
CA SER A 87 0.62 -11.09 -6.02
C SER A 87 1.87 -11.49 -5.23
N THR A 88 2.63 -10.51 -4.74
CA THR A 88 3.80 -10.75 -3.87
C THR A 88 3.42 -11.46 -2.58
N VAL A 89 2.33 -11.06 -1.92
CA VAL A 89 1.83 -11.71 -0.70
C VAL A 89 1.50 -13.18 -0.96
N MET A 90 0.83 -13.50 -2.07
CA MET A 90 0.52 -14.89 -2.42
C MET A 90 1.79 -15.74 -2.59
N GLU A 91 2.81 -15.20 -3.25
CA GLU A 91 4.10 -15.89 -3.41
C GLU A 91 4.80 -16.12 -2.06
N GLN A 92 4.84 -15.09 -1.21
CA GLN A 92 5.42 -15.19 0.14
C GLN A 92 4.68 -16.24 0.98
N GLN A 93 3.35 -16.30 0.90
CA GLN A 93 2.55 -17.33 1.60
C GLN A 93 2.88 -18.74 1.12
N VAL A 94 2.94 -18.96 -0.19
CA VAL A 94 3.28 -20.26 -0.78
C VAL A 94 4.69 -20.70 -0.35
N ASN A 95 5.61 -19.75 -0.23
CA ASN A 95 6.98 -19.99 0.19
C ASN A 95 7.15 -20.08 1.72
N GLY A 96 6.09 -19.91 2.52
CA GLY A 96 6.15 -19.91 3.99
C GLY A 96 6.94 -18.74 4.57
N GLN A 97 7.06 -17.64 3.82
CA GLN A 97 7.76 -16.43 4.22
C GLN A 97 6.86 -15.54 5.09
N LEU A 98 7.49 -14.68 5.89
CA LEU A 98 6.79 -13.64 6.63
C LEU A 98 6.21 -12.63 5.63
N ILE A 99 4.94 -12.29 5.79
CA ILE A 99 4.28 -11.28 4.97
C ILE A 99 4.70 -9.89 5.42
N GLU A 100 5.34 -9.14 4.53
CA GLU A 100 5.74 -7.77 4.80
C GLU A 100 4.59 -6.80 4.51
N PRO A 101 4.47 -5.69 5.27
CA PRO A 101 3.46 -4.67 5.00
C PRO A 101 3.77 -3.91 3.71
N LEU A 102 2.74 -3.42 3.04
CA LEU A 102 2.88 -2.58 1.85
C LEU A 102 3.59 -1.28 2.22
N GLN A 103 4.84 -1.10 1.78
CA GLN A 103 5.62 0.09 2.09
C GLN A 103 5.32 1.21 1.10
N ILE A 104 5.01 2.40 1.62
CA ILE A 104 4.81 3.60 0.80
C ILE A 104 5.63 4.77 1.30
N PHE A 105 5.94 5.68 0.37
CA PHE A 105 6.84 6.80 0.56
C PHE A 105 6.12 8.08 0.13
N PRO A 106 5.65 8.91 1.08
CA PRO A 106 5.01 10.18 0.77
C PRO A 106 5.88 11.08 -0.10
N ARG A 107 5.33 11.58 -1.21
CA ARG A 107 5.97 12.65 -1.98
C ARG A 107 5.53 13.99 -1.44
N VAL A 108 6.35 14.54 -0.56
CA VAL A 108 6.18 15.90 -0.07
C VAL A 108 6.38 16.87 -1.23
N THR A 109 5.36 17.64 -1.56
CA THR A 109 5.56 18.83 -2.39
C THR A 109 6.28 19.83 -1.51
N ALA A 110 7.48 20.24 -1.92
CA ALA A 110 8.19 21.34 -1.29
C ALA A 110 7.40 22.62 -1.56
N ASP A 111 6.34 22.86 -0.80
CA ASP A 111 5.79 24.19 -0.64
C ASP A 111 6.86 24.97 0.12
N THR A 112 7.77 25.55 -0.67
CA THR A 112 8.69 26.58 -0.22
C THR A 112 7.82 27.71 0.29
N VAL A 113 7.70 27.86 1.60
CA VAL A 113 7.10 29.05 2.19
C VAL A 113 8.09 29.62 3.22
N VAL A 114 8.80 30.61 2.69
CA VAL A 114 9.43 31.82 3.28
C VAL A 114 10.57 31.69 4.29
#